data_AF-A0AAD4CZV6-F1
#
_entry.id   AF-A0AAD4CZV6-F1
#
_cell.length_a   1.000
_cell.length_b   1.000
_cell.length_c   1.000
_cell.angle_alpha   90.00
_cell.angle_beta   90.00
_cell.angle_gamma   90.00
#
_symmetry.space_group_name_H-M   'P 1'
#
loop_
_entity.id
_entity.type
_entity.pdbx_description
1 polymer ?
#
loop_
_entity_poly.entity_id
_entity_poly.type
_entity_poly.pdbx_seq_one_letter_code
_entity_poly.pdbx_strand_id
1 'polypeptide(L)'
;FGKMVKLKSFAPFKSAAHALENMNDVSEGIMNDHLKAFLEMNLPKPGKKSKVVLGVTEKSLAGSIKEGLGYECDASEIVLDLVRGVRLFGDKLLKQLKEGDLERAQL
;
A
#
# COMPACT_ATOMS: atom_id res chain seq x y z
N PHE A 1 -8.90 13.66 -9.27
CA PHE A 1 -8.13 12.55 -8.67
C PHE A 1 -7.46 11.66 -9.71
N GLY A 2 -8.18 11.09 -10.69
CA GLY A 2 -7.59 10.18 -11.70
C GLY A 2 -6.54 10.75 -12.67
N LYS A 3 -6.30 12.08 -12.67
CA LYS A 3 -5.16 12.70 -13.36
C LYS A 3 -3.89 12.79 -12.47
N MET A 4 -4.04 12.65 -11.15
CA MET A 4 -2.97 12.77 -10.15
C MET A 4 -2.42 11.41 -9.72
N VAL A 5 -3.28 10.38 -9.68
CA VAL A 5 -2.89 9.02 -9.32
C VAL A 5 -3.20 8.04 -10.43
N LYS A 6 -2.37 7.01 -10.55
CA LYS A 6 -2.57 5.88 -11.46
C LYS A 6 -2.25 4.59 -10.72
N LEU A 7 -3.14 3.62 -10.78
CA LEU A 7 -2.88 2.29 -10.24
C LEU A 7 -1.67 1.68 -10.97
N LYS A 8 -0.62 1.35 -10.22
CA LYS A 8 0.58 0.71 -10.76
C LYS A 8 0.52 -0.81 -10.67
N SER A 9 0.10 -1.30 -9.50
CA SER A 9 0.04 -2.73 -9.20
C SER A 9 -0.96 -2.99 -8.09
N PHE A 10 -1.46 -4.22 -8.04
CA PHE A 10 -2.38 -4.71 -7.03
C PHE A 10 -2.15 -6.21 -6.87
N ALA A 11 -2.03 -6.68 -5.63
CA ALA A 11 -1.90 -8.09 -5.30
C ALA A 11 -3.06 -8.48 -4.36
N PRO A 12 -3.99 -9.34 -4.81
CA PRO A 12 -5.06 -9.83 -3.93
C PRO A 12 -4.50 -10.78 -2.87
N PHE A 13 -5.14 -10.83 -1.71
CA PHE A 13 -4.83 -11.83 -0.69
C PHE A 13 -5.23 -13.23 -1.16
N LYS A 14 -4.46 -14.24 -0.72
CA LYS A 14 -4.68 -15.64 -1.12
C LYS A 14 -5.90 -16.28 -0.46
N SER A 15 -6.27 -15.82 0.74
CA SER A 15 -7.37 -16.35 1.55
C SER A 15 -7.77 -15.33 2.62
N ALA A 16 -8.91 -15.56 3.28
CA ALA A 16 -9.34 -14.75 4.43
C ALA A 16 -8.34 -14.81 5.59
N ALA A 17 -7.74 -15.97 5.86
CA ALA A 17 -6.72 -16.12 6.89
C ALA A 17 -5.47 -15.28 6.57
N HIS A 18 -5.02 -15.31 5.31
CA HIS A 18 -3.91 -14.48 4.86
C HIS A 18 -4.24 -12.99 4.96
N ALA A 19 -5.47 -12.58 4.63
CA ALA A 19 -5.92 -11.20 4.77
C ALA A 19 -5.92 -10.74 6.24
N LEU A 20 -6.39 -11.59 7.16
CA LEU A 20 -6.42 -11.30 8.60
C LEU A 20 -5.02 -11.15 9.18
N GLU A 21 -4.10 -12.06 8.85
CA GLU A 21 -2.69 -11.98 9.26
C GLU A 21 -2.05 -10.67 8.78
N ASN A 22 -2.21 -10.35 7.49
CA ASN A 22 -1.69 -9.10 6.92
C ASN A 22 -2.30 -7.86 7.59
N MET A 23 -3.58 -7.89 7.94
CA MET A 23 -4.25 -6.79 8.63
C MET A 23 -3.64 -6.55 10.02
N ASN A 24 -3.39 -7.62 10.77
CA ASN A 24 -2.79 -7.54 12.10
C ASN A 24 -1.35 -7.01 12.03
N ASP A 25 -0.53 -7.56 11.14
CA ASP A 25 0.86 -7.10 10.94
C ASP A 25 0.90 -5.60 10.62
N VAL A 26 0.08 -5.16 9.66
CA VAL A 26 0.01 -3.74 9.27
C VAL A 26 -0.45 -2.87 10.45
N SER A 27 -1.39 -3.35 11.27
CA SER A 27 -1.86 -2.61 12.46
C SER A 27 -0.79 -2.46 13.55
N GLU A 28 0.13 -3.42 13.64
CA GLU A 28 1.29 -3.38 14.54
C GLU A 28 2.51 -2.67 13.92
N GLY A 29 2.39 -2.20 12.67
CA GLY A 29 3.46 -1.53 11.94
C GLY A 29 4.51 -2.49 11.37
N ILE A 30 4.22 -3.78 11.29
CA ILE A 30 5.14 -4.82 10.84
C ILE A 30 5.07 -4.94 9.31
N MET A 31 6.22 -4.87 8.64
CA MET A 31 6.33 -5.20 7.23
C MET A 31 6.55 -6.71 7.06
N ASN A 32 5.48 -7.44 6.81
CA ASN A 32 5.55 -8.88 6.56
C ASN A 32 6.15 -9.23 5.19
N ASP A 33 6.43 -10.51 4.97
CA ASP A 33 7.07 -11.00 3.76
C ASP A 33 6.21 -10.77 2.50
N HIS A 34 4.89 -10.78 2.63
CA HIS A 34 3.99 -10.51 1.51
C HIS A 34 4.10 -9.05 1.03
N LEU A 35 4.04 -8.08 1.95
CA LEU A 35 4.22 -6.67 1.66
C LEU A 35 5.63 -6.40 1.14
N LYS A 36 6.66 -7.02 1.75
CA LYS A 36 8.05 -6.89 1.30
C LYS A 36 8.22 -7.33 -0.15
N ALA A 37 7.77 -8.53 -0.49
CA ALA A 37 7.85 -9.06 -1.84
C ALA A 37 7.06 -8.20 -2.85
N PHE A 38 5.90 -7.68 -2.44
CA PHE A 38 5.11 -6.78 -3.27
C PHE A 38 5.86 -5.48 -3.59
N LEU A 39 6.52 -4.88 -2.60
CA LEU A 39 7.30 -3.65 -2.80
C LEU A 39 8.52 -3.91 -3.70
N GLU A 40 9.26 -4.98 -3.47
CA GLU A 40 10.44 -5.35 -4.28
C GLU A 40 10.09 -5.65 -5.74
N MET A 41 8.95 -6.29 -6.00
CA MET A 41 8.50 -6.62 -7.36
C MET A 41 8.06 -5.38 -8.14
N ASN A 42 7.54 -4.36 -7.47
CA ASN A 42 6.86 -3.24 -8.12
C ASN A 42 7.66 -1.92 -8.09
N LEU A 43 8.73 -1.83 -7.32
CA LEU A 43 9.52 -0.61 -7.15
C LEU A 43 10.96 -0.83 -7.61
N PRO A 44 11.59 0.19 -8.23
CA PRO A 44 13.01 0.12 -8.52
C PRO A 44 13.81 0.10 -7.21
N LYS A 45 14.92 -0.63 -7.20
CA LYS A 45 15.79 -0.71 -6.01
C LYS A 45 16.17 0.69 -5.50
N PRO A 46 16.08 0.93 -4.18
CA PRO A 46 16.41 2.22 -3.63
C PRO A 46 17.89 2.51 -3.82
N GLY A 47 18.21 3.75 -4.14
CA GLY A 47 19.59 4.18 -4.36
C GLY A 47 19.69 5.61 -4.83
N LYS A 48 20.91 6.15 -4.85
CA LYS A 48 21.17 7.58 -5.17
C LYS A 48 20.61 8.04 -6.51
N LYS A 49 20.44 7.13 -7.48
CA LYS A 49 19.92 7.39 -8.83
C LYS A 49 18.39 7.27 -8.94
N SER A 50 17.72 6.60 -8.00
CA SER A 50 16.27 6.36 -8.00
C SER A 50 15.68 6.82 -6.68
N LYS A 51 15.24 8.09 -6.64
CA LYS A 51 14.59 8.69 -5.47
C LYS A 51 13.10 8.36 -5.51
N VAL A 52 12.74 7.14 -5.16
CA VAL A 52 11.35 6.78 -4.88
C VAL A 52 11.04 7.18 -3.44
N VAL A 53 9.94 7.93 -3.27
CA VAL A 53 9.36 8.22 -1.96
C VAL A 53 8.04 7.46 -1.87
N LEU A 54 7.88 6.66 -0.82
CA LEU A 54 6.68 5.88 -0.57
C LEU A 54 5.76 6.59 0.41
N GLY A 55 4.55 6.92 -0.05
CA GLY A 55 3.49 7.40 0.83
C GLY A 55 2.92 6.26 1.67
N VAL A 56 3.01 6.36 2.99
CA VAL A 56 2.51 5.36 3.94
C VAL A 56 1.64 6.07 4.98
N THR A 57 0.54 5.44 5.41
CA THR A 57 -0.39 6.07 6.37
C THR A 57 0.12 6.04 7.81
N GLU A 58 0.86 4.98 8.17
CA GLU A 58 1.36 4.75 9.52
C GLU A 58 2.86 5.00 9.61
N LYS A 59 3.26 5.77 10.64
CA LYS A 59 4.68 6.11 10.86
C LYS A 59 5.51 4.90 11.29
N SER A 60 4.94 3.99 12.08
CA SER A 60 5.59 2.75 12.50
C SER A 60 5.93 1.88 11.29
N LEU A 61 4.94 1.65 10.43
CA LEU A 61 5.12 0.89 9.19
C LEU A 61 6.13 1.55 8.24
N ALA A 62 6.11 2.88 8.13
CA ALA A 62 7.12 3.62 7.38
C ALA A 62 8.54 3.37 7.91
N GLY A 63 8.70 3.28 9.25
CA GLY A 63 9.95 2.88 9.89
C GLY A 63 10.39 1.48 9.47
N SER A 64 9.52 0.48 9.59
CA SER A 64 9.83 -0.91 9.24
C SER A 64 10.15 -1.09 7.75
N ILE A 65 9.47 -0.37 6.85
CA ILE A 65 9.79 -0.40 5.41
C ILE A 65 11.16 0.25 5.15
N LYS A 66 11.46 1.38 5.80
CA LYS A 66 12.74 2.07 5.64
C LYS A 66 13.90 1.20 6.14
N GLU A 67 13.75 0.55 7.29
CA GLU A 67 14.77 -0.35 7.84
C GLU A 67 14.93 -1.62 6.99
N GLY A 68 13.82 -2.22 6.54
CA GLY A 68 13.86 -3.50 5.83
C GLY A 68 14.24 -3.41 4.35
N LEU A 69 13.92 -2.29 3.68
CA LEU A 69 14.11 -2.14 2.23
C LEU A 69 14.90 -0.90 1.83
N GLY A 70 15.09 0.09 2.72
CA GLY A 70 15.85 1.31 2.42
C GLY A 70 15.10 2.36 1.61
N TYR A 71 13.78 2.26 1.49
CA TYR A 71 12.95 3.29 0.85
C TYR A 71 12.75 4.49 1.77
N GLU A 72 12.82 5.70 1.20
CA GLU A 72 12.32 6.89 1.89
C GLU A 72 10.79 6.83 1.93
N CYS A 73 10.23 7.03 3.12
CA CYS A 73 8.79 6.97 3.35
C CYS A 73 8.28 8.32 3.83
N ASP A 74 7.10 8.72 3.35
CA ASP A 74 6.40 9.95 3.73
C ASP A 74 5.03 9.59 4.32
N ALA A 75 4.78 10.09 5.53
CA ALA A 75 3.52 9.95 6.26
C ALA A 75 2.94 11.33 6.65
N SER A 76 3.18 12.33 5.80
CA SER A 76 2.66 13.69 5.96
C SER A 76 1.16 13.78 5.70
N GLU A 77 0.54 14.89 6.12
CA GLU A 77 -0.89 15.17 5.90
C GLU A 77 -1.26 15.13 4.41
N ILE A 78 -0.35 15.55 3.52
CA ILE A 78 -0.56 15.50 2.07
C ILE A 78 -0.70 14.04 1.60
N VAL A 79 0.12 13.12 2.11
CA VAL A 79 0.01 11.70 1.81
C VAL A 79 -1.31 11.14 2.35
N LEU A 80 -1.71 11.52 3.56
CA LEU A 80 -2.97 11.08 4.14
C LEU A 80 -4.17 11.54 3.29
N ASP A 81 -4.17 12.77 2.78
CA ASP A 81 -5.20 13.27 1.87
C ASP A 81 -5.22 12.53 0.53
N LEU A 82 -4.05 12.18 -0.02
CA LEU A 82 -3.97 11.32 -1.19
C LEU A 82 -4.58 9.94 -0.93
N VAL A 83 -4.26 9.32 0.21
CA VAL A 83 -4.82 8.00 0.57
C VAL A 83 -6.34 8.09 0.82
N ARG A 84 -6.84 9.17 1.42
CA ARG A 84 -8.29 9.42 1.53
C ARG A 84 -8.96 9.46 0.14
N GLY A 85 -8.32 10.11 -0.82
CA GLY A 85 -8.76 10.09 -2.22
C GLY A 85 -8.74 8.69 -2.83
N VAL A 86 -7.71 7.88 -2.55
CA VAL A 86 -7.65 6.48 -3.02
C VAL A 86 -8.81 5.66 -2.46
N ARG A 87 -9.15 5.83 -1.17
CA ARG A 87 -10.31 5.15 -0.56
C ARG A 87 -11.63 5.61 -1.18
N LEU A 88 -11.84 6.92 -1.33
CA LEU A 88 -13.07 7.48 -1.89
C LEU A 88 -13.31 7.08 -3.35
N PHE A 89 -12.24 6.92 -4.14
CA PHE A 89 -12.33 6.55 -5.56
C PHE A 89 -11.91 5.10 -5.84
N GLY A 90 -11.83 4.25 -4.82
CA GLY A 90 -11.29 2.89 -4.89
C GLY A 90 -11.91 2.04 -6.00
N ASP A 91 -13.24 2.00 -6.05
CA ASP A 91 -14.00 1.23 -7.06
C ASP A 91 -13.70 1.67 -8.50
N LYS A 92 -13.38 2.95 -8.71
CA LYS A 92 -13.05 3.50 -10.03
C LYS A 92 -11.59 3.26 -10.42
N LEU A 93 -10.71 3.11 -9.44
CA LEU A 93 -9.27 2.88 -9.63
C LEU A 93 -8.97 1.40 -9.88
N LEU A 94 -9.68 0.51 -9.19
CA LEU A 94 -9.49 -0.94 -9.24
C LEU A 94 -10.41 -1.60 -10.29
N LYS A 95 -10.19 -1.27 -11.57
CA LYS A 95 -11.02 -1.74 -12.69
C LYS A 95 -11.16 -3.27 -12.85
N GLN A 96 -10.28 -4.02 -12.18
CA GLN A 96 -10.27 -5.49 -12.19
C GLN A 96 -11.15 -6.12 -11.11
N LEU A 97 -11.66 -5.32 -10.17
CA LEU A 97 -12.65 -5.73 -9.17
C LEU A 97 -14.04 -5.34 -9.66
N LYS A 98 -15.05 -6.15 -9.31
CA LYS A 98 -16.45 -5.79 -9.58
C LYS A 98 -16.92 -4.78 -8.55
N GLU A 99 -17.90 -3.97 -8.95
CA GLU A 99 -18.59 -3.07 -8.03
C GLU A 99 -19.19 -3.86 -6.85
N GLY A 100 -18.91 -3.42 -5.62
CA GLY A 100 -19.33 -4.09 -4.38
C GLY A 100 -18.41 -5.23 -3.91
N ASP A 101 -17.38 -5.64 -4.66
CA ASP A 101 -16.43 -6.66 -4.18
C ASP A 101 -15.65 -6.18 -2.94
N LEU A 102 -15.29 -4.88 -2.89
CA LEU A 102 -14.59 -4.29 -1.74
C LEU A 102 -15.49 -4.25 -0.50
N GLU A 103 -16.76 -3.88 -0.66
CA GLU A 103 -17.73 -3.79 0.44
C GLU A 103 -18.02 -5.17 1.04
N ARG A 104 -18.17 -6.19 0.18
CA ARG A 104 -18.37 -7.57 0.62
C ARG A 104 -17.16 -8.14 1.35
N ALA A 105 -15.95 -7.76 0.94
CA ALA A 105 -14.72 -8.22 1.58
C ALA A 105 -14.47 -7.57 2.97
N GLN A 106 -15.22 -6.52 3.32
CA GLN A 106 -15.15 -5.85 4.62
C GLN A 106 -16.09 -6.46 5.68
N LEU A 107 -17.08 -7.24 5.25
CA LEU A 107 -18.13 -7.85 6.09
C LEU A 107 -17.72 -9.23 6.59
#